data_AF-E4NTP6-F1
#
_entry.id   AF-E4NTP6-F1
#
_cell.length_a   1.000
_cell.length_b   1.000
_cell.length_c   1.000
_cell.angle_alpha   90.00
_cell.angle_beta   90.00
_cell.angle_gamma   90.00
#
_symmetry.space_group_name_H-M   'P 1'
#
loop_
_entity.id
_entity.type
_entity.pdbx_description
1 polymer ?
#
loop_
_entity_poly.entity_id
_entity_poly.type
_entity_poly.pdbx_seq_one_letter_code
_entity_poly.pdbx_strand_id
1 'polypeptide(L)'
;MRLLIRSMFREDSPPEEAYERLRKTLCSLPEGVVSLSQIAEEFEHSYGGLFPDLNIPRAMQDLIILGEVELCRETESGARVWLRHRWGDLDPDDRIDEPLLVAGMTWKCYVAPNFRRRRAERLFTTRSAAFDHLKRAGGVAPEDLERVWFLNDVWATQLESGETAVVRREPVYERESSHGEYYEDTSDFGI
;
A
#
# COMPACT_ATOMS: atom_id res chain seq x y z
N MET A 1 18.50 -25.25 19.24
CA MET A 1 17.75 -24.21 19.97
C MET A 1 17.55 -23.06 18.98
N ARG A 2 16.34 -22.92 18.43
CA ARG A 2 16.01 -21.91 17.40
C ARG A 2 15.91 -20.55 18.08
N LEU A 3 16.93 -19.71 17.88
CA LEU A 3 16.94 -18.32 18.34
C LEU A 3 16.20 -17.43 17.33
N LEU A 4 15.32 -16.59 17.89
CA LEU A 4 14.84 -15.31 17.38
C LEU A 4 13.91 -15.37 16.17
N ILE A 5 12.60 -15.35 16.48
CA ILE A 5 11.63 -14.61 15.68
C ILE A 5 12.17 -13.17 15.65
N ARG A 6 12.93 -12.83 14.60
CA ARG A 6 13.23 -11.44 14.29
C ARG A 6 11.87 -10.84 13.96
N SER A 7 11.34 -10.05 14.88
CA SER A 7 10.20 -9.18 14.62
C SER A 7 10.41 -8.57 13.23
N MET A 8 9.43 -8.78 12.35
CA MET A 8 9.42 -8.37 10.94
C MET A 8 9.61 -6.85 10.78
N PHE A 9 9.52 -6.11 11.89
CA PHE A 9 9.90 -4.72 12.04
C PHE A 9 10.87 -4.55 13.22
N ARG A 10 11.58 -3.42 13.26
CA ARG A 10 12.53 -3.03 14.32
C ARG A 10 11.98 -3.28 15.74
N GLU A 11 12.85 -3.42 16.74
CA GLU A 11 12.45 -3.61 18.15
C GLU A 11 11.45 -2.55 18.68
N ASP A 12 11.41 -1.36 18.08
CA ASP A 12 10.51 -0.25 18.42
C ASP A 12 9.15 -0.27 17.69
N SER A 13 8.83 -1.37 17.01
CA SER A 13 7.67 -1.40 16.14
C SER A 13 6.37 -1.67 16.91
N PRO A 14 5.26 -1.01 16.52
CA PRO A 14 3.95 -1.26 17.09
C PRO A 14 3.59 -2.75 17.13
N PRO A 15 2.82 -3.19 18.13
CA PRO A 15 2.30 -4.53 18.13
C PRO A 15 1.43 -4.73 16.89
N GLU A 16 1.53 -5.93 16.36
CA GLU A 16 0.77 -6.47 15.26
C GLU A 16 -0.73 -6.05 15.29
N GLU A 17 -1.42 -6.22 16.42
CA GLU A 17 -2.83 -5.83 16.56
C GLU A 17 -3.08 -4.33 16.33
N ALA A 18 -2.14 -3.45 16.72
CA ALA A 18 -2.29 -2.01 16.52
C ALA A 18 -2.37 -1.65 15.03
N TYR A 19 -1.62 -2.35 14.16
CA TYR A 19 -1.72 -2.14 12.72
C TYR A 19 -3.10 -2.51 12.17
N GLU A 20 -3.70 -3.61 12.62
CA GLU A 20 -5.05 -3.98 12.23
C GLU A 20 -6.08 -2.94 12.67
N ARG A 21 -5.96 -2.43 13.90
CA ARG A 21 -6.85 -1.38 14.42
C ARG A 21 -6.68 -0.09 13.65
N LEU A 22 -5.45 0.28 13.32
CA LEU A 22 -5.16 1.49 12.53
C LEU A 22 -5.73 1.39 11.12
N ARG A 23 -5.64 0.21 10.49
CA ARG A 23 -6.31 -0.06 9.21
C ARG A 23 -7.84 0.05 9.33
N LYS A 24 -8.44 -0.47 10.41
CA LYS A 24 -9.89 -0.32 10.67
C LYS A 24 -10.28 1.15 10.82
N THR A 25 -9.49 1.95 11.52
CA THR A 25 -9.68 3.41 11.62
C THR A 25 -9.60 4.09 10.26
N LEU A 26 -8.61 3.75 9.43
CA LEU A 26 -8.51 4.30 8.07
C LEU A 26 -9.72 3.92 7.20
N CYS A 27 -10.28 2.73 7.39
CA CYS A 27 -11.49 2.29 6.72
C CYS A 27 -12.78 2.95 7.27
N SER A 28 -12.82 3.43 8.50
CA SER A 28 -14.01 4.11 9.03
C SER A 28 -14.07 5.59 8.65
N LEU A 29 -12.94 6.19 8.30
CA LEU A 29 -12.85 7.58 7.92
C LEU A 29 -13.52 7.85 6.55
N PRO A 30 -14.04 9.08 6.35
CA PRO A 30 -14.64 9.50 5.09
C PRO A 30 -13.72 9.26 3.90
N GLU A 31 -14.30 8.97 2.74
CA GLU A 31 -13.55 8.81 1.51
C GLU A 31 -12.83 10.13 1.15
N GLY A 32 -11.51 10.06 0.99
CA GLY A 32 -10.69 11.20 0.63
C GLY A 32 -9.31 11.20 1.30
N VAL A 33 -8.63 12.33 1.16
CA VAL A 33 -7.33 12.57 1.77
C VAL A 33 -7.52 12.93 3.25
N VAL A 34 -6.94 12.14 4.14
CA VAL A 34 -7.07 12.31 5.60
C VAL A 34 -5.73 12.76 6.20
N SER A 35 -5.77 13.65 7.19
CA SER A 35 -4.55 14.07 7.90
C SER A 35 -4.12 13.03 8.96
N LEU A 36 -2.81 12.95 9.23
CA LEU A 36 -2.32 12.11 10.32
C LEU A 36 -2.90 12.48 11.69
N SER A 37 -3.20 13.77 11.92
CA SER A 37 -3.82 14.23 13.17
C SER A 37 -5.24 13.70 13.33
N GLN A 38 -6.05 13.72 12.25
CA GLN A 38 -7.40 13.15 12.28
C GLN A 38 -7.37 11.63 12.52
N ILE A 39 -6.42 10.93 11.89
CA ILE A 39 -6.23 9.49 12.13
C ILE A 39 -5.86 9.24 13.59
N ALA A 40 -4.97 10.06 14.15
CA ALA A 40 -4.55 9.93 15.54
C ALA A 40 -5.69 10.19 16.52
N GLU A 41 -6.48 11.24 16.32
CA GLU A 41 -7.66 11.56 17.14
C GLU A 41 -8.69 10.43 17.12
N GLU A 42 -9.02 9.92 15.93
CA GLU A 42 -10.01 8.84 15.77
C GLU A 42 -9.52 7.51 16.38
N PHE A 43 -8.23 7.20 16.20
CA PHE A 43 -7.62 6.02 16.79
C PHE A 43 -7.58 6.12 18.32
N GLU A 44 -7.15 7.25 18.86
CA GLU A 44 -7.08 7.49 20.31
C GLU A 44 -8.48 7.40 20.94
N HIS A 45 -9.49 7.99 20.28
CA HIS A 45 -10.88 7.90 20.71
C HIS A 45 -11.39 6.46 20.80
N SER A 46 -11.05 5.63 19.80
CA SER A 46 -11.54 4.26 19.70
C SER A 46 -10.72 3.23 20.50
N TYR A 47 -9.41 3.44 20.61
CA TYR A 47 -8.43 2.42 21.01
C TYR A 47 -7.30 2.93 21.92
N GLY A 48 -7.27 4.21 22.30
CA GLY A 48 -6.15 4.81 23.05
C GLY A 48 -5.81 4.06 24.35
N GLY A 49 -6.84 3.61 25.08
CA GLY A 49 -6.65 2.81 26.29
C GLY A 49 -6.04 1.41 26.08
N LEU A 50 -6.02 0.90 24.85
CA LEU A 50 -5.43 -0.40 24.51
C LEU A 50 -3.97 -0.28 24.09
N PHE A 51 -3.57 0.87 23.54
CA PHE A 51 -2.22 1.11 23.01
C PHE A 51 -1.66 2.48 23.44
N PRO A 52 -1.43 2.69 24.75
CA PRO A 52 -1.08 4.01 25.30
C PRO A 52 0.26 4.57 24.80
N ASP A 53 1.19 3.70 24.41
CA ASP A 53 2.52 4.08 23.94
C ASP A 53 2.64 4.05 22.40
N LEU A 54 1.52 3.94 21.67
CA LEU A 54 1.55 3.81 20.22
C LEU A 54 1.96 5.12 19.54
N ASN A 55 3.08 5.08 18.82
CA ASN A 55 3.48 6.16 17.93
C ASN A 55 2.75 6.03 16.58
N ILE A 56 1.59 6.68 16.45
CA ILE A 56 0.77 6.65 15.24
C ILE A 56 1.52 7.17 13.99
N PRO A 57 2.23 8.32 14.03
CA PRO A 57 3.04 8.75 12.89
C PRO A 57 4.03 7.68 12.41
N ARG A 58 4.66 6.95 13.33
CA ARG A 58 5.58 5.86 13.00
C ARG A 58 4.85 4.68 12.35
N ALA A 59 3.77 4.20 12.95
CA ALA A 59 2.95 3.12 12.41
C ALA A 59 2.44 3.45 10.99
N MET A 60 2.07 4.71 10.75
CA MET A 60 1.64 5.17 9.43
C MET A 60 2.78 5.19 8.41
N GLN A 61 4.02 5.54 8.80
CA GLN A 61 5.18 5.40 7.92
C GLN A 61 5.42 3.95 7.52
N ASP A 62 5.28 3.02 8.47
CA ASP A 62 5.43 1.58 8.20
C ASP A 62 4.35 1.10 7.23
N LEU A 63 3.08 1.51 7.41
CA LEU A 63 2.01 1.22 6.45
C LEU A 63 2.26 1.82 5.05
N ILE A 64 2.91 2.98 4.95
CA ILE A 64 3.32 3.57 3.66
C ILE A 64 4.45 2.76 3.01
N ILE A 65 5.43 2.32 3.80
CA ILE A 65 6.52 1.45 3.34
C ILE A 65 5.95 0.13 2.79
N LEU A 66 5.00 -0.48 3.50
CA LEU A 66 4.30 -1.70 3.07
C LEU A 66 3.34 -1.45 1.89
N GLY A 67 3.12 -0.19 1.53
CA GLY A 67 2.25 0.23 0.43
C GLY A 67 0.76 0.16 0.75
N GLU A 68 0.37 -0.14 1.99
CA GLU A 68 -1.05 -0.16 2.39
C GLU A 68 -1.67 1.25 2.33
N VAL A 69 -0.86 2.25 2.63
CA VAL A 69 -1.20 3.67 2.63
C VAL A 69 -0.33 4.39 1.62
N GLU A 70 -0.84 5.45 0.99
CA GLU A 70 0.01 6.34 0.21
C GLU A 70 0.03 7.75 0.80
N LEU A 71 1.20 8.36 0.71
CA LEU A 71 1.43 9.74 1.12
C LEU A 71 1.06 10.66 -0.04
N CYS A 72 -0.01 11.45 0.11
CA CYS A 72 -0.45 12.38 -0.92
C CYS A 72 0.35 13.68 -0.87
N ARG A 73 0.46 14.27 0.32
CA ARG A 73 1.10 15.57 0.52
C ARG A 73 1.65 15.70 1.92
N GLU A 74 2.85 16.27 2.02
CA GLU A 74 3.34 16.83 3.28
C GLU A 74 3.09 18.32 3.28
N THR A 75 2.55 18.82 4.38
CA THR A 75 2.31 20.23 4.64
C THR A 75 2.98 20.63 5.95
N GLU A 76 3.14 21.92 6.19
CA GLU A 76 3.64 22.43 7.47
C GLU A 76 2.74 22.01 8.66
N SER A 77 1.46 21.74 8.41
CA SER A 77 0.49 21.27 9.39
C SER A 77 0.42 19.74 9.53
N GLY A 78 1.28 18.99 8.82
CA GLY A 78 1.39 17.54 8.92
C GLY A 78 1.30 16.82 7.57
N ALA A 79 1.30 15.50 7.62
CA ALA A 79 1.16 14.65 6.44
C ALA A 79 -0.31 14.28 6.18
N ARG A 80 -0.63 14.21 4.89
CA ARG A 80 -1.93 13.81 4.35
C ARG A 80 -1.77 12.51 3.57
N VAL A 81 -2.66 11.56 3.86
CA VAL A 81 -2.59 10.20 3.35
C VAL A 81 -3.96 9.72 2.88
N TRP A 82 -3.96 8.64 2.11
CA TRP A 82 -5.17 7.86 1.86
C TRP A 82 -4.91 6.36 1.98
N LEU A 83 -5.98 5.58 2.06
CA LEU A 83 -5.93 4.13 1.95
C LEU A 83 -5.90 3.73 0.46
N ARG A 84 -4.88 2.96 0.04
CA ARG A 84 -4.68 2.58 -1.37
C ARG A 84 -5.80 1.69 -1.94
N HIS A 85 -6.41 0.84 -1.10
CA HIS A 85 -7.48 -0.10 -1.48
C HIS A 85 -8.78 0.58 -1.97
N ARG A 86 -8.92 1.90 -1.84
CA ARG A 86 -10.13 2.62 -2.26
C ARG A 86 -10.05 3.26 -3.65
N TRP A 87 -8.86 3.52 -4.20
CA TRP A 87 -8.74 4.40 -5.38
C TRP A 87 -7.65 4.02 -6.40
N GLY A 88 -6.83 3.01 -6.11
CA GLY A 88 -5.77 2.58 -7.01
C GLY A 88 -4.58 3.50 -7.18
N ASP A 89 -3.79 3.27 -8.25
CA ASP A 89 -2.48 3.89 -8.52
C ASP A 89 -2.56 5.32 -9.13
N LEU A 90 -3.70 6.00 -9.10
CA LEU A 90 -3.81 7.35 -9.66
C LEU A 90 -3.12 8.39 -8.79
N ASP A 91 -2.37 9.28 -9.45
CA ASP A 91 -1.85 10.52 -8.85
C ASP A 91 -3.01 11.32 -8.22
N PRO A 92 -2.85 11.85 -6.99
CA PRO A 92 -3.89 12.63 -6.32
C PRO A 92 -4.49 13.75 -7.16
N ASP A 93 -3.67 14.36 -8.02
CA ASP A 93 -4.03 15.54 -8.77
C ASP A 93 -4.73 15.19 -10.12
N ASP A 94 -4.68 13.94 -10.56
CA ASP A 94 -5.20 13.47 -11.87
C ASP A 94 -6.49 12.63 -11.77
N ARG A 95 -7.15 12.63 -10.60
CA ARG A 95 -8.34 11.80 -10.35
C ARG A 95 -9.60 12.43 -10.91
N ILE A 96 -10.26 11.68 -11.80
CA ILE A 96 -11.58 11.98 -12.37
C ILE A 96 -12.62 11.23 -11.53
N ASP A 97 -13.83 11.78 -11.37
CA ASP A 97 -14.95 11.22 -10.59
C ASP A 97 -15.49 9.85 -11.10
N GLU A 98 -14.87 9.25 -12.11
CA GLU A 98 -15.28 7.96 -12.67
C GLU A 98 -14.67 6.79 -11.87
N PRO A 99 -15.46 5.77 -11.49
CA PRO A 99 -14.98 4.64 -10.71
C PRO A 99 -14.00 3.81 -11.55
N LEU A 100 -12.76 3.70 -11.06
CA LEU A 100 -11.79 2.75 -11.59
C LEU A 100 -12.23 1.32 -11.28
N LEU A 101 -12.38 0.48 -12.30
CA LEU A 101 -12.68 -0.94 -12.13
C LEU A 101 -11.37 -1.72 -11.96
N VAL A 102 -11.36 -2.65 -11.00
CA VAL A 102 -10.25 -3.60 -10.84
C VAL A 102 -10.30 -4.58 -12.01
N ALA A 103 -9.43 -4.40 -13.00
CA ALA A 103 -9.34 -5.24 -14.18
C ALA A 103 -8.48 -6.50 -13.95
N GLY A 104 -7.63 -6.48 -12.93
CA GLY A 104 -6.78 -7.62 -12.64
C GLY A 104 -5.93 -7.44 -11.38
N MET A 105 -5.00 -8.38 -11.21
CA MET A 105 -4.05 -8.37 -10.11
C MET A 105 -2.64 -8.57 -10.66
N THR A 106 -1.70 -7.81 -10.14
CA THR A 106 -0.27 -7.88 -10.45
C THR A 106 0.55 -8.04 -9.18
N TRP A 107 1.84 -8.30 -9.33
CA TRP A 107 2.81 -8.39 -8.25
C TRP A 107 3.79 -7.24 -8.36
N LYS A 108 3.93 -6.48 -7.28
CA LYS A 108 4.87 -5.37 -7.19
C LYS A 108 5.97 -5.74 -6.20
N CYS A 109 7.21 -5.42 -6.54
CA CYS A 109 8.31 -5.47 -5.59
C CYS A 109 9.07 -4.15 -5.58
N TYR A 110 9.71 -3.84 -4.45
CA TYR A 110 10.60 -2.70 -4.30
C TYR A 110 11.44 -2.83 -3.01
N VAL A 111 12.47 -2.01 -2.92
CA VAL A 111 13.20 -1.72 -1.67
C VAL A 111 12.95 -0.27 -1.28
N ALA A 112 12.43 -0.05 -0.09
CA ALA A 112 12.09 1.26 0.45
C ALA A 112 13.13 1.66 1.53
N PRO A 113 14.05 2.59 1.25
CA PRO A 113 14.92 3.17 2.28
C PRO A 113 14.15 4.02 3.30
N ASN A 114 13.02 4.59 2.89
CA ASN A 114 12.09 5.32 3.73
C ASN A 114 10.72 5.36 3.04
N PHE A 115 9.73 5.96 3.71
CA PHE A 115 8.37 6.08 3.22
C PHE A 115 8.21 6.99 1.97
N ARG A 116 9.25 7.73 1.56
CA ARG A 116 9.20 8.65 0.40
C ARG A 116 9.89 8.12 -0.86
N ARG A 117 10.75 7.10 -0.73
CA ARG A 117 11.59 6.64 -1.84
C ARG A 117 11.49 5.12 -1.98
N ARG A 118 11.49 4.67 -3.23
CA ARG A 118 11.55 3.26 -3.60
C ARG A 118 12.64 3.08 -4.65
N ARG A 119 13.37 1.97 -4.57
CA ARG A 119 14.35 1.52 -5.57
C ARG A 119 14.07 0.07 -5.96
N ALA A 120 14.61 -0.36 -7.09
CA ALA A 120 14.33 -1.69 -7.65
C ALA A 120 12.81 -1.97 -7.76
N GLU A 121 12.03 -0.91 -8.02
CA GLU A 121 10.58 -0.97 -8.10
C GLU A 121 10.16 -1.52 -9.47
N ARG A 122 9.33 -2.58 -9.47
CA ARG A 122 8.84 -3.17 -10.71
C ARG A 122 7.56 -4.00 -10.50
N LEU A 123 6.77 -4.11 -11.58
CA LEU A 123 5.54 -4.91 -11.66
C LEU A 123 5.77 -6.22 -12.43
N PHE A 124 5.06 -7.28 -12.02
CA PHE A 124 5.19 -8.64 -12.53
C PHE A 124 3.85 -9.36 -12.53
N THR A 125 3.67 -10.28 -13.47
CA THR A 125 2.47 -11.14 -13.51
C THR A 125 2.48 -12.22 -12.43
N THR A 126 3.63 -12.56 -11.85
CA THR A 126 3.75 -13.65 -10.85
C THR A 126 4.60 -13.24 -9.65
N ARG A 127 4.28 -13.82 -8.48
CA ARG A 127 5.06 -13.64 -7.24
C ARG A 127 6.50 -14.09 -7.40
N SER A 128 6.73 -15.25 -8.04
CA SER A 128 8.08 -15.80 -8.22
C SER A 128 8.97 -14.88 -9.05
N ALA A 129 8.41 -14.24 -10.09
CA ALA A 129 9.17 -13.26 -10.87
C ALA A 129 9.52 -12.01 -10.06
N ALA A 130 8.62 -11.56 -9.18
CA ALA A 130 8.89 -10.44 -8.26
C ALA A 130 10.01 -10.79 -7.25
N PHE A 131 9.96 -12.00 -6.67
CA PHE A 131 11.03 -12.53 -5.81
C PHE A 131 12.38 -12.62 -6.54
N ASP A 132 12.40 -13.17 -7.75
CA ASP A 132 13.62 -13.25 -8.56
C ASP A 132 14.21 -11.87 -8.89
N HIS A 133 13.35 -10.89 -9.16
CA HIS A 133 13.81 -9.52 -9.39
C HIS A 133 14.40 -8.91 -8.13
N LEU A 134 13.72 -9.04 -6.99
CA LEU A 134 14.20 -8.51 -5.71
C LEU A 134 15.55 -9.15 -5.32
N LYS A 135 15.75 -10.44 -5.62
CA LYS A 135 17.05 -11.11 -5.47
C LYS A 135 18.15 -10.49 -6.32
N ARG A 136 17.87 -10.23 -7.60
CA ARG A 136 18.87 -9.71 -8.55
C ARG A 136 19.17 -8.21 -8.39
N ALA A 137 18.12 -7.41 -8.17
CA ALA A 137 18.21 -5.94 -8.15
C ALA A 137 18.21 -5.35 -6.73
N GLY A 138 17.59 -6.04 -5.77
CA GLY A 138 17.52 -5.64 -4.37
C GLY A 138 18.56 -6.32 -3.49
N GLY A 139 19.12 -7.46 -3.91
CA GLY A 139 20.06 -8.26 -3.14
C GLY A 139 19.40 -9.08 -2.01
N VAL A 140 18.12 -9.40 -2.13
CA VAL A 140 17.31 -10.01 -1.05
C VAL A 140 16.87 -11.41 -1.45
N ALA A 141 17.20 -12.42 -0.65
CA ALA A 141 16.79 -13.78 -0.97
C ALA A 141 15.29 -13.98 -0.69
N PRO A 142 14.55 -14.76 -1.50
CA PRO A 142 13.13 -15.01 -1.27
C PRO A 142 12.81 -15.64 0.09
N GLU A 143 13.73 -16.43 0.64
CA GLU A 143 13.65 -17.06 1.95
C GLU A 143 13.80 -16.07 3.13
N ASP A 144 14.36 -14.88 2.89
CA ASP A 144 14.50 -13.83 3.90
C ASP A 144 13.21 -13.01 4.07
N LEU A 145 12.28 -13.14 3.13
CA LEU A 145 11.00 -12.44 3.12
C LEU A 145 9.96 -13.19 3.97
N GLU A 146 9.41 -12.50 4.95
CA GLU A 146 8.35 -13.03 5.80
C GLU A 146 6.99 -12.48 5.38
N ARG A 147 5.94 -13.28 5.57
CA ARG A 147 4.58 -12.84 5.26
C ARG A 147 4.13 -11.82 6.32
N VAL A 148 3.68 -10.66 5.86
CA VAL A 148 3.05 -9.65 6.71
C VAL A 148 1.64 -10.12 7.05
N TRP A 149 1.47 -10.71 8.23
CA TRP A 149 0.25 -11.44 8.57
C TRP A 149 -1.03 -10.58 8.57
N PHE A 150 -0.94 -9.30 8.97
CA PHE A 150 -2.08 -8.37 8.99
C PHE A 150 -2.43 -7.79 7.62
N LEU A 151 -1.66 -8.11 6.57
CA LEU A 151 -1.90 -7.67 5.20
C LEU A 151 -2.15 -8.87 4.27
N ASN A 152 -2.98 -8.64 3.26
CA ASN A 152 -3.27 -9.64 2.25
C ASN A 152 -2.16 -9.67 1.19
N ASP A 153 -1.57 -10.84 0.98
CA ASP A 153 -0.56 -11.06 -0.06
C ASP A 153 0.62 -10.06 -0.03
N VAL A 154 1.14 -9.76 1.16
CA VAL A 154 2.35 -8.94 1.36
C VAL A 154 3.44 -9.75 2.05
N TRP A 155 4.65 -9.62 1.54
CA TRP A 155 5.89 -10.16 2.09
C TRP A 155 6.88 -9.03 2.29
N ALA A 156 7.57 -9.00 3.42
CA ALA A 156 8.55 -7.97 3.71
C ALA A 156 9.73 -8.50 4.53
N THR A 157 10.85 -7.78 4.47
CA THR A 157 12.01 -8.01 5.33
C THR A 157 12.79 -6.72 5.52
N GLN A 158 13.41 -6.57 6.68
CA GLN A 158 14.29 -5.44 6.96
C GLN A 158 15.74 -5.80 6.60
N LEU A 159 16.39 -4.94 5.83
CA LEU A 159 17.78 -5.10 5.42
C LEU A 159 18.72 -4.54 6.48
N GLU A 160 19.97 -5.03 6.51
CA GLU A 160 21.02 -4.51 7.39
C GLU A 160 21.31 -3.02 7.16
N SER A 161 21.05 -2.53 5.94
CA SER A 161 21.12 -1.11 5.58
C SER A 161 20.04 -0.25 6.25
N GLY A 162 19.06 -0.85 6.92
CA GLY A 162 17.91 -0.19 7.53
C GLY A 162 16.72 0.01 6.56
N GLU A 163 16.86 -0.40 5.30
CA GLU A 163 15.82 -0.35 4.27
C GLU A 163 14.83 -1.52 4.44
N THR A 164 13.64 -1.40 3.87
CA THR A 164 12.63 -2.47 3.86
C THR A 164 12.39 -2.98 2.45
N ALA A 165 12.62 -4.27 2.23
CA ALA A 165 12.23 -4.95 1.00
C ALA A 165 10.78 -5.39 1.09
N VAL A 166 10.01 -5.18 0.02
CA VAL A 166 8.59 -5.53 -0.02
C VAL A 166 8.26 -6.22 -1.34
N VAL A 167 7.47 -7.28 -1.26
CA VAL A 167 6.75 -7.87 -2.39
C VAL A 167 5.28 -7.96 -2.03
N ARG A 168 4.42 -7.41 -2.87
CA ARG A 168 2.99 -7.38 -2.60
C ARG A 168 2.16 -7.58 -3.85
N ARG A 169 0.93 -8.04 -3.63
CA ARG A 169 -0.09 -8.06 -4.67
C ARG A 169 -0.75 -6.70 -4.79
N GLU A 170 -0.93 -6.26 -6.02
CA GLU A 170 -1.52 -4.97 -6.36
C GLU A 170 -2.71 -5.16 -7.30
N PRO A 171 -3.85 -4.48 -7.06
CA PRO A 171 -4.89 -4.37 -8.06
C PRO A 171 -4.41 -3.53 -9.25
N VAL A 172 -4.71 -3.99 -10.46
CA VAL A 172 -4.56 -3.22 -11.70
C VAL A 172 -5.92 -2.62 -12.00
N TYR A 173 -5.94 -1.31 -12.20
CA TYR A 173 -7.16 -0.58 -12.51
C TYR A 173 -7.17 -0.21 -13.98
N GLU A 174 -8.31 -0.43 -14.63
CA GLU A 174 -8.57 0.08 -15.97
C GLU A 174 -9.70 1.10 -15.86
N ARG A 175 -9.60 2.16 -16.68
CA ARG A 175 -10.75 3.04 -16.90
C ARG A 175 -11.80 2.24 -17.63
N GLU A 176 -13.05 2.38 -17.23
CA GLU A 176 -14.17 1.87 -18.02
C GLU A 176 -14.02 2.51 -19.41
N SER A 177 -13.63 1.70 -20.39
CA SER A 177 -13.59 2.18 -21.75
C SER A 177 -15.05 2.42 -22.10
N SER A 178 -15.47 3.69 -22.15
CA SER A 178 -16.65 4.09 -22.89
C SER A 178 -16.37 3.79 -24.37
N HIS A 179 -16.31 2.50 -24.72
CA HIS A 179 -16.34 2.05 -26.09
C HIS A 179 -17.72 2.42 -26.60
N GLY A 180 -17.73 3.50 -27.37
CA GLY A 180 -18.93 4.10 -27.93
C GLY A 180 -19.81 3.07 -28.61
N GLU A 181 -21.06 3.03 -28.17
CA GLU A 181 -22.19 2.66 -29.01
C GLU A 181 -22.30 3.68 -30.15
N TYR A 182 -21.42 3.61 -31.16
CA TYR A 182 -21.55 4.42 -32.37
C TYR A 182 -21.05 3.66 -33.60
N TYR A 183 -21.62 2.49 -33.85
CA TYR A 183 -21.88 1.90 -35.18
C TYR A 183 -23.01 0.89 -34.90
N GLU A 184 -24.26 1.12 -35.26
CA GLU A 184 -24.80 0.96 -36.60
C GLU A 184 -26.16 1.67 -36.66
N ASP A 185 -26.28 2.75 -37.43
CA ASP A 185 -27.50 3.00 -38.21
C ASP A 185 -27.26 4.14 -39.22
N THR A 186 -26.90 3.76 -40.43
CA THR A 186 -27.28 4.40 -41.70
C THR A 186 -26.60 3.62 -42.81
N SER A 187 -27.08 2.39 -43.02
CA SER A 187 -26.91 1.72 -44.31
C SER A 187 -27.81 2.43 -45.33
N ASP A 188 -27.32 3.52 -45.92
CA ASP A 188 -27.86 4.08 -47.15
C ASP A 188 -27.47 3.16 -48.33
N PHE A 189 -28.22 2.07 -48.48
CA PHE A 189 -28.40 1.40 -49.78
C PHE A 189 -29.89 1.48 -50.12
N GLY A 190 -30.27 2.63 -50.69
CA GLY A 190 -31.53 2.81 -51.39
C GLY A 190 -31.54 2.06 -52.72
N ILE A 191 -32.68 1.43 -52.97
CA ILE A 191 -33.12 0.75 -54.20
C ILE A 191 -33.22 1.73 -55.37
#